data_AF-A0A1V5YU96-F1
#
_entry.id   AF-A0A1V5YU96-F1
#
_cell.length_a   1.000
_cell.length_b   1.000
_cell.length_c   1.000
_cell.angle_alpha   90.00
_cell.angle_beta   90.00
_cell.angle_gamma   90.00
#
_symmetry.space_group_name_H-M   'P 1'
#
loop_
_entity.id
_entity.type
_entity.pdbx_description
1 polymer ?
#
loop_
_entity_poly.entity_id
_entity_poly.type
_entity_poly.pdbx_seq_one_letter_code
_entity_poly.pdbx_strand_id
1 'polypeptide(L)' 'MDFSERMSPLGNATAAECADYCIALFSDLTKKVTMQNLFHDGGYSSMGMSYRAMEQYIKSFEGIKDEYGNIIYG' A
#
# COMPACT_ATOMS: atom_id res chain seq x y z
N MET A 1 4.23 -6.59 8.00
CA MET A 1 5.14 -5.74 7.19
C MET A 1 4.97 -5.97 5.69
N ASP A 2 4.76 -7.20 5.23
CA ASP A 2 4.70 -7.57 3.79
C ASP A 2 3.44 -7.10 3.02
N PHE A 3 2.35 -6.76 3.72
CA PHE A 3 1.10 -6.35 3.06
C PHE A 3 1.19 -4.96 2.43
N SER A 4 1.79 -4.00 3.13
CA SER A 4 1.97 -2.62 2.66
C SER A 4 2.97 -2.54 1.50
N GLU A 5 4.03 -3.35 1.51
CA GLU A 5 4.99 -3.42 0.39
C GLU A 5 4.38 -3.99 -0.90
N ARG A 6 3.44 -4.93 -0.78
CA ARG A 6 2.79 -5.56 -1.94
C ARG A 6 1.61 -4.76 -2.47
N MET A 7 0.97 -3.96 -1.62
CA MET A 7 -0.13 -3.08 -1.99
C MET A 7 0.35 -1.79 -2.65
N SER A 8 1.50 -1.27 -2.22
CA SER A 8 2.12 -0.09 -2.80
C SER A 8 2.78 -0.45 -4.14
N PRO A 9 2.41 0.17 -5.27
CA PRO A 9 3.04 -0.13 -6.56
C PRO A 9 4.56 0.11 -6.56
N LEU A 10 5.04 1.04 -5.73
CA LEU A 10 6.47 1.36 -5.59
C LEU A 10 7.10 0.79 -4.31
N GLY A 11 6.37 -0.04 -3.54
CA GLY A 11 6.82 -0.53 -2.24
C GLY A 11 6.68 0.51 -1.12
N ASN A 12 7.06 0.14 0.10
CA ASN A 12 7.01 1.07 1.23
C ASN A 12 8.10 2.14 1.12
N ALA A 13 7.76 3.38 1.42
CA ALA A 13 8.73 4.46 1.55
C ALA A 13 9.64 4.23 2.76
N THR A 14 10.94 4.37 2.56
CA THR A 14 11.96 4.30 3.60
C THR A 14 12.00 5.59 4.42
N ALA A 15 12.65 5.55 5.60
CA ALA A 15 12.84 6.73 6.43
C ALA A 15 13.64 7.84 5.73
N ALA A 16 14.58 7.47 4.84
CA ALA A 16 15.36 8.43 4.06
C ALA A 16 14.49 9.14 3.01
N GLU A 17 13.64 8.40 2.29
CA GLU A 17 12.73 8.98 1.28
C GLU A 17 11.70 9.92 1.92
N CYS A 18 11.23 9.59 3.13
CA CYS A 18 10.39 10.49 3.93
C CYS A 18 11.12 11.79 4.29
N ALA A 19 12.41 11.72 4.61
CA ALA A 19 13.22 12.91 4.89
C ALA A 19 13.40 13.79 3.64
N ASP A 20 13.66 13.19 2.48
CA ASP A 20 13.74 13.89 1.19
C ASP A 20 12.41 14.56 0.83
N TYR A 21 11.29 13.89 1.10
CA TYR A 21 9.96 14.46 0.92
C TYR A 21 9.72 15.67 1.83
N CYS A 22 10.17 15.61 3.09
CA CYS A 22 10.09 16.74 4.02
C CYS A 22 10.94 17.93 3.55
N ILE A 23 12.12 17.69 2.96
CA ILE A 23 12.96 18.75 2.40
C ILE A 23 12.22 19.48 1.27
N ALA A 24 11.52 18.74 0.40
CA ALA A 24 10.69 19.36 -0.64
C ALA A 24 9.56 20.21 -0.04
N LEU A 25 8.93 19.78 1.06
CA LEU A 25 7.87 20.52 1.75
C LEU A 25 8.35 21.79 2.45
N PHE A 26 9.61 21.83 2.91
CA PHE A 26 10.22 23.03 3.47
C PHE A 26 10.77 23.99 2.41
N SER A 27 10.87 23.54 1.16
CA SER A 27 11.34 24.39 0.07
C SER A 27 10.35 25.48 -0.29
N ASP A 28 10.85 26.51 -0.98
CA ASP A 28 10.02 27.59 -1.50
C ASP A 28 8.97 27.12 -2.53
N LEU A 29 9.15 25.93 -3.11
CA LEU A 29 8.27 25.36 -4.14
C LEU A 29 6.89 24.98 -3.58
N THR A 30 6.79 24.73 -2.27
CA THR A 30 5.56 24.27 -1.60
C THR A 30 4.94 25.33 -0.69
N LYS A 31 5.35 26.61 -0.79
CA LYS A 31 4.85 27.74 0.04
C LYS A 31 3.33 27.91 0.12
N LYS A 32 2.60 27.45 -0.90
CA LYS A 32 1.13 27.53 -0.97
C LYS A 32 0.42 26.22 -0.63
N VAL A 33 1.16 25.16 -0.34
CA VAL A 33 0.59 23.87 0.05
C VAL A 33 0.40 23.88 1.56
N THR A 34 -0.84 24.05 2.01
CA THR A 34 -1.19 24.08 3.44
C THR A 34 -2.46 23.25 3.69
N MET A 35 -2.63 22.80 4.94
CA MET A 35 -3.77 21.99 5.40
C MET A 35 -4.02 20.70 4.58
N GLN A 36 -3.01 20.20 3.87
CA GLN A 36 -3.10 18.97 3.10
C GLN A 36 -2.62 17.78 3.93
N ASN A 37 -3.33 16.67 3.84
CA ASN A 37 -2.80 15.37 4.26
C ASN A 37 -2.10 14.74 3.05
N LEU A 38 -0.77 14.79 3.03
CA LEU A 38 0.05 14.35 1.90
C LEU A 38 0.61 12.95 2.17
N PHE A 39 0.19 11.98 1.36
CA PHE A 39 0.61 10.59 1.50
C PHE A 39 1.93 10.32 0.77
N HIS A 40 2.93 9.86 1.52
CA HIS A 40 4.23 9.41 1.02
C HIS A 40 4.41 7.93 1.38
N ASP A 41 3.71 7.06 0.66
CA ASP A 41 3.54 5.65 1.01
C ASP A 41 3.68 4.71 -0.21
N GLY A 42 4.35 5.18 -1.27
CA GLY A 42 4.56 4.39 -2.49
C GLY A 42 3.29 4.05 -3.26
N GLY A 43 2.18 4.77 -3.02
CA GLY A 43 0.89 4.61 -3.70
C GLY A 43 -0.10 3.74 -2.94
N TYR A 44 0.21 3.35 -1.70
CA TYR A 44 -0.66 2.54 -0.85
C TYR A 44 -2.05 3.17 -0.66
N SER A 45 -2.11 4.44 -0.26
CA SER A 45 -3.38 5.10 0.08
C SER A 45 -4.32 5.30 -1.11
N SER A 46 -3.83 5.16 -2.34
CA SER A 46 -4.65 5.23 -3.57
C SER A 46 -4.99 3.86 -4.15
N MET A 47 -4.51 2.77 -3.53
CA MET A 47 -4.73 1.40 -3.99
C MET A 47 -5.85 0.73 -3.22
N GLY A 48 -6.93 0.38 -3.92
CA GLY A 48 -8.05 -0.38 -3.35
C GLY A 48 -7.77 -1.89 -3.23
N MET A 49 -7.26 -2.51 -4.30
CA MET A 49 -6.84 -3.91 -4.28
C MET A 49 -5.78 -4.15 -5.36
N SER A 50 -4.55 -4.48 -4.95
CA SER A 50 -3.48 -4.83 -5.89
C SER A 50 -3.58 -6.31 -6.30
N TYR A 51 -3.15 -6.64 -7.53
CA TYR A 51 -3.10 -8.04 -8.01
C TYR A 51 -2.26 -8.93 -7.08
N ARG A 52 -1.15 -8.40 -6.56
CA ARG A 52 -0.26 -9.10 -5.62
C ARG A 52 -0.92 -9.38 -4.26
N ALA A 53 -1.75 -8.45 -3.77
CA ALA A 53 -2.54 -8.70 -2.57
C ALA A 53 -3.66 -9.72 -2.82
N MET A 54 -4.24 -9.73 -4.03
CA MET A 54 -5.27 -10.69 -4.41
C MET A 54 -4.75 -12.14 -4.42
N GLU A 55 -3.55 -12.38 -4.96
CA GLU A 55 -2.92 -13.71 -4.91
C GLU A 55 -2.71 -14.22 -3.47
N GLN A 56 -2.33 -13.33 -2.55
CA GLN A 56 -2.11 -13.70 -1.16
C GLN A 56 -3.41 -13.89 -0.38
N TYR A 57 -4.43 -13.12 -0.73
CA TYR A 57 -5.80 -13.33 -0.26
C TYR A 57 -6.28 -14.72 -0.71
N ILE A 58 -6.16 -15.05 -2.01
CA ILE A 58 -6.54 -16.35 -2.58
C ILE A 58 -5.78 -17.52 -1.95
N LYS A 59 -4.46 -17.39 -1.73
CA LYS A 59 -3.65 -18.41 -1.03
C LYS A 59 -4.10 -18.64 0.40
N SER A 60 -4.59 -17.60 1.09
CA SER A 60 -5.11 -17.74 2.46
C SER A 60 -6.43 -18.53 2.51
N PHE A 61 -7.20 -18.58 1.41
CA PHE A 61 -8.40 -19.41 1.31
C PHE A 61 -8.13 -20.83 0.81
N GLU A 62 -6.91 -21.20 0.42
CA GLU A 62 -6.61 -22.57 -0.03
C GLU A 62 -6.82 -23.63 1.05
N GLY A 63 -6.73 -23.27 2.33
CA GLY A 63 -7.06 -24.15 3.46
C GLY A 63 -8.55 -24.23 3.81
N ILE A 64 -9.41 -23.47 3.12
CA ILE A 64 -10.85 -23.34 3.38
C ILE A 64 -11.64 -23.64 2.09
N LYS A 65 -11.10 -24.50 1.22
CA LYS A 65 -11.78 -24.95 0.01
C LYS A 65 -12.38 -26.33 0.23
N ASP A 66 -13.61 -26.52 -0.24
CA ASP A 66 -14.22 -27.83 -0.31
C ASP A 66 -13.55 -28.71 -1.39
N GLU A 67 -13.99 -29.96 -1.48
CA GLU A 67 -13.52 -30.98 -2.44
C GLU A 67 -13.72 -30.56 -3.90
N TYR A 68 -14.54 -29.53 -4.14
CA TYR A 68 -14.93 -29.00 -5.44
C TYR A 68 -14.32 -27.61 -5.72
N GLY A 69 -13.48 -27.09 -4.82
CA GLY A 69 -12.75 -25.83 -4.98
C GLY A 69 -13.52 -24.57 -4.56
N ASN A 70 -14.69 -24.69 -3.92
CA ASN A 70 -15.47 -23.56 -3.43
C ASN A 70 -15.00 -23.13 -2.03
N ILE A 71 -15.05 -21.82 -1.77
CA ILE A 71 -14.68 -21.24 -0.47
C ILE A 71 -15.77 -21.60 0.56
N ILE A 72 -15.41 -22.32 1.62
CA ILE A 72 -16.31 -22.68 2.72
C ILE A 72 -16.40 -21.46 3.64
N TYR A 73 -17.47 -20.68 3.52
CA TYR A 73 -17.80 -19.67 4.53
C TYR A 73 -18.30 -20.41 5.77
N GLY A 74 -17.61 -20.25 6.90
CA GLY A 74 -18.07 -20.75 8.19
C GLY A 74 -19.37 -20.07 8.64
#